data_AF-A0A961YBF1-F1
#
_entry.id   AF-A0A961YBF1-F1
#
_cell.length_a   1.000
_cell.length_b   1.000
_cell.length_c   1.000
_cell.angle_alpha   90.00
_cell.angle_beta   90.00
_cell.angle_gamma   90.00
#
_symmetry.space_group_name_H-M   'P 1'
#
loop_
_entity.id
_entity.type
_entity.pdbx_description
1 polymer ?
#
loop_
_entity_poly.entity_id
_entity_poly.type
_entity_poly.pdbx_seq_one_letter_code
_entity_poly.pdbx_strand_id
1 'polypeptide(L)'
;MNEVAQLKTKKRPSPLSIRLSDEERRALETRAGRMALSAYVKAVLFSGEADKPRRSPQPQIDQKLLAGVLGVLGRTNLAASLSTLAREARSGNLIIEDQIADRLNAACDDIRQVRVLVMRALGKGAQR
;
A
#
# COMPACT_ATOMS: atom_id res chain seq x y z
N MET A 1 -19.56 -52.42 10.45
CA MET A 1 -18.47 -51.59 9.87
C MET A 1 -18.98 -51.09 8.53
N ASN A 2 -19.25 -49.83 8.23
CA ASN A 2 -18.79 -48.58 8.82
C ASN A 2 -19.92 -47.54 8.84
N GLU A 3 -20.07 -46.91 10.00
CA GLU A 3 -20.87 -45.73 10.24
C GLU A 3 -19.99 -44.50 9.91
N VAL A 4 -20.15 -43.94 8.72
CA VAL A 4 -19.48 -42.68 8.35
C VAL A 4 -20.22 -41.53 9.01
N ALA A 5 -19.69 -41.11 10.16
CA ALA A 5 -20.17 -40.00 10.97
C ALA A 5 -20.27 -38.70 10.15
N GLN A 6 -21.49 -38.18 10.03
CA GLN A 6 -21.77 -36.87 9.47
C GLN A 6 -21.32 -35.78 10.45
N LEU A 7 -20.22 -35.10 10.15
CA LEU A 7 -19.82 -33.87 10.84
C LEU A 7 -20.82 -32.75 10.50
N LYS A 8 -21.84 -32.56 11.35
CA LYS A 8 -22.79 -31.44 11.25
C LYS A 8 -22.04 -30.12 11.43
N THR A 9 -21.96 -29.31 10.39
CA THR A 9 -21.41 -27.95 10.46
C THR A 9 -22.28 -27.09 11.38
N LYS A 10 -21.67 -26.53 12.43
CA LYS A 10 -22.35 -25.69 13.42
C LYS A 10 -22.99 -24.48 12.70
N LYS A 11 -24.32 -24.39 12.70
CA LYS A 11 -25.05 -23.24 12.12
C LYS A 11 -24.59 -21.97 12.84
N ARG A 12 -24.14 -20.97 12.07
CA ARG A 12 -23.78 -19.67 12.62
C ARG A 12 -25.03 -19.01 13.21
N PRO A 13 -24.92 -18.32 14.36
CA PRO A 13 -26.05 -17.57 14.89
C PRO A 13 -26.50 -16.51 13.87
N SER A 14 -27.81 -16.30 13.80
CA SER A 14 -28.40 -15.29 12.93
C SER A 14 -27.82 -13.91 13.23
N PRO A 15 -27.64 -13.03 12.22
CA PRO A 15 -27.23 -11.66 12.45
C PRO A 15 -28.18 -10.93 13.40
N LEU A 16 -27.66 -9.98 14.16
CA LEU A 16 -28.47 -9.06 14.96
C LEU A 16 -29.18 -8.07 14.02
N SER A 17 -30.51 -8.13 13.99
CA SER A 17 -31.35 -7.17 13.25
C SER A 17 -31.94 -6.15 14.21
N ILE A 18 -31.66 -4.87 13.97
CA ILE A 18 -32.21 -3.75 14.72
C ILE A 18 -33.03 -2.86 13.79
N ARG A 19 -34.17 -2.37 14.25
CA ARG A 19 -34.93 -1.34 13.53
C ARG A 19 -34.31 0.01 13.84
N LEU A 20 -34.02 0.78 12.81
CA LEU A 20 -33.50 2.14 12.90
C LEU A 20 -34.40 3.02 12.03
N SER A 21 -34.73 4.20 12.54
CA SER A 21 -35.22 5.29 11.69
C SER A 21 -34.11 5.77 10.74
N ASP A 22 -34.49 6.50 9.70
CA ASP A 22 -33.52 7.04 8.73
C ASP A 22 -32.52 8.00 9.40
N GLU A 23 -32.97 8.77 10.39
CA GLU A 23 -32.15 9.72 11.15
C GLU A 23 -31.11 8.98 12.01
N GLU A 24 -31.54 7.96 12.75
CA GLU A 24 -30.63 7.13 13.56
C GLU A 24 -29.61 6.41 12.68
N ARG A 25 -30.03 5.90 11.53
CA ARG A 25 -29.13 5.24 10.58
C ARG A 25 -28.08 6.20 10.04
N ARG A 26 -28.47 7.40 9.61
CA ARG A 26 -27.52 8.43 9.14
C ARG A 26 -26.57 8.87 10.25
N ALA A 27 -27.05 9.02 11.48
CA ALA A 27 -26.21 9.36 12.62
C ALA A 27 -25.16 8.27 12.87
N LEU A 28 -25.55 6.99 12.79
CA LEU A 28 -24.62 5.87 12.92
C LEU A 28 -23.63 5.77 11.76
N GLU A 29 -24.06 6.00 10.51
CA GLU A 29 -23.17 6.01 9.34
C GLU A 29 -22.14 7.15 9.43
N THR A 30 -22.58 8.34 9.87
CA THR A 30 -21.69 9.48 10.12
C THR A 30 -20.65 9.16 11.18
N ARG A 31 -21.07 8.58 12.31
CA ARG A 31 -20.17 8.17 13.41
C ARG A 31 -19.25 7.01 13.02
N ALA A 32 -19.71 6.09 12.17
CA ALA A 32 -18.92 4.98 11.65
C ALA A 32 -17.83 5.44 10.67
N GLY A 33 -18.07 6.54 9.96
CA GLY A 33 -17.16 7.11 8.97
C GLY A 33 -16.83 6.09 7.89
N ARG A 34 -15.56 5.66 7.82
CA ARG A 34 -15.10 4.65 6.84
C ARG A 34 -15.38 3.20 7.25
N MET A 35 -16.01 2.96 8.42
CA MET A 35 -16.22 1.61 8.96
C MET A 35 -17.52 1.01 8.45
N ALA A 36 -17.53 -0.30 8.21
CA ALA A 36 -18.79 -1.01 8.05
C ALA A 36 -19.65 -0.80 9.31
N LEU A 37 -20.92 -0.46 9.13
CA LEU A 37 -21.86 -0.13 10.20
C LEU A 37 -21.90 -1.20 11.30
N SER A 38 -21.91 -2.48 10.90
CA SER A 38 -21.90 -3.62 11.82
C SER A 38 -20.62 -3.72 12.66
N ALA A 39 -19.46 -3.37 12.08
CA ALA A 39 -18.19 -3.34 12.80
C ALA A 39 -18.14 -2.15 13.77
N TYR A 40 -18.72 -1.01 13.40
CA TYR A 40 -18.89 0.15 14.29
C TYR A 40 -19.77 -0.17 15.49
N VAL A 41 -20.96 -0.71 15.24
CA VAL A 41 -21.90 -1.09 16.30
C VAL A 41 -21.26 -2.10 17.26
N LYS A 42 -20.57 -3.13 16.75
CA LYS A 42 -19.83 -4.08 17.60
C LYS A 42 -18.74 -3.40 18.42
N ALA A 43 -17.92 -2.54 17.81
CA ALA A 43 -16.84 -1.86 18.52
C ALA A 43 -17.35 -0.95 19.65
N VAL A 44 -18.51 -0.31 19.46
CA VAL A 44 -19.14 0.50 20.51
C VAL A 44 -19.70 -0.38 21.62
N LEU A 45 -20.48 -1.41 21.28
CA LEU A 45 -21.16 -2.29 22.25
C LEU A 45 -20.20 -3.13 23.08
N PHE A 46 -19.09 -3.57 22.50
CA PHE A 46 -18.10 -4.45 23.14
C PHE A 46 -16.79 -3.72 23.46
N SER A 47 -16.82 -2.38 23.55
CA SER A 47 -15.62 -1.56 23.82
C SER A 47 -14.90 -1.87 25.14
N GLY A 48 -15.53 -2.62 26.06
CA GLY A 48 -14.94 -3.06 27.33
C GLY A 48 -14.63 -4.56 27.46
N GLU A 49 -15.15 -5.42 26.58
CA GLU A 49 -14.97 -6.88 26.64
C GLU A 49 -14.52 -7.43 25.28
N ALA A 50 -13.24 -7.78 25.20
CA ALA A 50 -12.59 -8.69 24.26
C ALA A 50 -12.74 -8.43 22.74
N ASP A 51 -11.57 -8.38 22.09
CA ASP A 51 -11.32 -8.28 20.65
C ASP A 51 -11.71 -6.96 19.97
N LYS A 52 -10.80 -5.99 20.13
CA LYS A 52 -10.60 -4.90 19.17
C LYS A 52 -10.61 -5.48 17.75
N PRO A 53 -11.57 -5.12 16.87
CA PRO A 53 -11.46 -5.49 15.47
C PRO A 53 -10.15 -4.92 14.94
N ARG A 54 -9.21 -5.80 14.54
CA ARG A 54 -7.97 -5.41 13.89
C ARG A 54 -8.33 -4.61 12.65
N ARG A 55 -8.21 -3.30 12.78
CA ARG A 55 -8.42 -2.35 11.69
C ARG A 55 -7.11 -1.64 11.46
N SER A 56 -6.36 -2.12 10.49
CA SER A 56 -5.46 -1.25 9.76
C SER A 56 -6.14 -0.96 8.43
N PRO A 57 -6.83 0.18 8.25
CA PRO A 57 -6.92 0.74 6.92
C PRO A 57 -5.48 1.13 6.58
N GLN A 58 -4.81 0.30 5.77
CA GLN A 58 -3.56 0.74 5.16
C GLN A 58 -3.84 2.06 4.42
N PRO A 59 -2.91 3.01 4.46
CA PRO A 59 -3.10 4.29 3.79
C PRO A 59 -3.37 4.03 2.31
N GLN A 60 -4.53 4.47 1.81
CA GLN A 60 -4.82 4.60 0.38
C GLN A 60 -4.04 5.79 -0.20
N ILE A 61 -2.71 5.77 -0.09
CA ILE A 61 -1.94 6.24 -1.24
C ILE A 61 -2.14 5.13 -2.25
N ASP A 62 -2.55 5.48 -3.47
CA ASP A 62 -2.91 4.51 -4.49
C ASP A 62 -1.69 3.60 -4.76
N GLN A 63 -1.64 2.47 -4.05
CA GLN A 63 -0.54 1.51 -4.13
C GLN A 63 -0.39 1.03 -5.57
N LYS A 64 -1.47 1.07 -6.38
CA LYS A 64 -1.39 0.81 -7.82
C LYS A 64 -0.70 1.93 -8.56
N LEU A 65 -1.02 3.20 -8.30
CA LEU A 65 -0.33 4.34 -8.90
C LEU A 65 1.17 4.30 -8.55
N LEU A 66 1.51 4.04 -7.29
CA LEU A 66 2.89 3.99 -6.85
C LEU A 66 3.65 2.74 -7.36
N ALA A 67 2.98 1.58 -7.44
CA ALA A 67 3.53 0.41 -8.10
C ALA A 67 3.71 0.64 -9.61
N GLY A 68 2.81 1.42 -10.23
CA GLY A 68 2.92 1.86 -11.62
C GLY A 68 4.13 2.77 -11.83
N VAL A 69 4.35 3.75 -10.95
CA VAL A 69 5.55 4.61 -10.97
C VAL A 69 6.82 3.77 -10.79
N LEU A 70 6.86 2.82 -9.85
CA LEU A 70 7.98 1.87 -9.73
C LEU A 70 8.17 1.01 -10.97
N GLY A 71 7.09 0.52 -11.58
CA GLY A 71 7.15 -0.29 -12.80
C GLY A 71 7.66 0.52 -13.99
N VAL A 72 7.33 1.80 -14.09
CA VAL A 72 7.92 2.71 -15.09
C VAL A 72 9.39 2.96 -14.80
N LEU A 73 9.75 3.25 -13.54
CA LEU A 73 11.15 3.49 -13.13
C LEU A 73 12.04 2.23 -13.23
N GLY A 74 11.47 1.04 -13.06
CA GLY A 74 12.18 -0.22 -13.28
C GLY A 74 12.35 -0.54 -14.77
N ARG A 75 11.40 -0.08 -15.61
CA ARG A 75 11.49 -0.21 -17.07
C ARG A 75 12.37 0.83 -17.72
N THR A 76 12.59 1.99 -17.09
CA THR A 76 13.65 2.89 -17.54
C THR A 76 14.96 2.14 -17.41
N ASN A 77 15.60 1.90 -18.56
CA ASN A 77 16.77 1.05 -18.70
C ASN A 77 18.05 1.71 -18.16
N LEU A 78 17.95 2.36 -17.00
CA LEU A 78 18.98 3.21 -16.38
C LEU A 78 20.30 2.45 -16.20
N ALA A 79 20.22 1.17 -15.81
CA ALA A 79 21.41 0.32 -15.68
C ALA A 79 22.13 0.11 -17.02
N ALA A 80 21.40 -0.10 -18.11
CA ALA A 80 21.99 -0.25 -19.44
C ALA A 80 22.51 1.09 -20.00
N SER A 81 21.80 2.19 -19.74
CA SER A 81 22.27 3.54 -20.09
C SER A 81 23.56 3.89 -19.36
N LEU A 82 23.65 3.61 -18.05
CA LEU A 82 24.87 3.79 -17.25
C LEU A 82 26.01 2.89 -17.73
N SER A 83 25.72 1.64 -18.08
CA SER A 83 26.72 0.72 -18.63
C SER A 83 27.25 1.20 -19.98
N THR A 84 26.39 1.80 -20.80
CA THR A 84 26.77 2.40 -22.08
C THR A 84 27.65 3.62 -21.87
N LEU A 85 27.26 4.53 -20.97
CA LEU A 85 28.08 5.69 -20.59
C LEU A 85 29.45 5.27 -20.03
N ALA A 86 29.49 4.25 -19.15
CA ALA A 86 30.74 3.75 -18.60
C ALA A 86 31.65 3.13 -19.67
N ARG A 87 31.07 2.46 -20.67
CA ARG A 87 31.80 1.92 -21.82
C ARG A 87 32.39 3.03 -22.69
N GLU A 88 31.58 4.02 -23.05
CA GLU A 88 32.03 5.16 -23.88
C GLU A 88 33.05 6.05 -23.12
N ALA A 89 32.91 6.19 -21.81
CA ALA A 89 33.91 6.88 -20.97
C ALA A 89 35.24 6.13 -20.93
N ARG A 90 35.19 4.80 -20.76
CA ARG A 90 36.39 3.95 -20.70
C ARG A 90 37.11 3.85 -22.04
N SER A 91 36.39 3.94 -23.15
CA SER A 91 36.98 3.98 -24.50
C SER A 91 37.50 5.36 -24.91
N GLY A 92 37.34 6.39 -24.06
CA GLY A 92 37.76 7.75 -24.36
C GLY A 92 36.88 8.49 -25.38
N ASN A 93 35.74 7.90 -25.75
CA ASN A 93 34.78 8.49 -26.70
C ASN A 93 33.88 9.54 -26.05
N LEU A 94 33.74 9.51 -24.72
CA LEU A 94 32.85 10.39 -24.01
C LEU A 94 33.61 11.65 -23.58
N ILE A 95 33.47 12.71 -24.39
CA ILE A 95 33.89 14.06 -24.00
C ILE A 95 32.81 14.61 -23.08
N ILE A 96 33.03 14.51 -21.77
CA ILE A 96 32.17 15.12 -20.76
C ILE A 96 32.86 16.39 -20.27
N GLU A 97 32.25 17.54 -20.58
CA GLU A 97 32.59 18.79 -19.93
C GLU A 97 32.06 18.79 -18.48
N ASP A 98 32.74 19.48 -17.56
CA ASP A 98 32.38 19.50 -16.14
C ASP A 98 30.89 19.87 -15.92
N GLN A 99 30.35 20.81 -16.71
CA GLN A 99 28.94 21.19 -16.65
C GLN A 99 27.97 20.06 -17.03
N ILE A 100 28.38 19.17 -17.93
CA ILE A 100 27.59 18.00 -18.34
C ILE A 100 27.67 16.92 -17.27
N ALA A 101 28.85 16.73 -16.64
CA ALA A 101 29.01 15.83 -15.50
C ALA A 101 28.12 16.25 -14.32
N ASP A 102 28.09 17.53 -13.99
CA ASP A 102 27.26 18.08 -12.91
C ASP A 102 25.76 17.87 -13.18
N ARG A 103 25.30 18.12 -14.42
CA ARG A 103 23.91 17.87 -14.82
C ARG A 103 23.54 16.40 -14.75
N LEU A 104 24.47 15.50 -15.10
CA LEU A 104 24.26 14.06 -15.03
C LEU A 104 24.14 13.60 -13.57
N ASN A 105 25.03 14.09 -12.70
CA ASN A 105 24.98 13.82 -11.26
C ASN A 105 23.68 14.32 -10.63
N ALA A 106 23.25 15.54 -10.96
CA ALA A 106 21.97 16.10 -10.51
C ALA A 106 20.78 15.22 -10.94
N ALA A 107 20.75 14.79 -12.20
CA ALA A 107 19.70 13.91 -12.71
C ALA A 107 19.69 12.54 -11.99
N CYS A 108 20.86 11.97 -11.69
CA CYS A 108 20.96 10.73 -10.91
C CYS A 108 20.44 10.90 -9.48
N ASP A 109 20.72 12.04 -8.86
CA ASP A 109 20.25 12.36 -7.50
C ASP A 109 18.73 12.56 -7.46
N ASP A 110 18.14 13.24 -8.46
CA ASP A 110 16.69 13.41 -8.60
C ASP A 110 15.99 12.06 -8.72
N ILE A 111 16.51 11.16 -9.57
CA ILE A 111 15.96 9.80 -9.73
C ILE A 111 16.07 9.01 -8.42
N ARG A 112 17.18 9.14 -7.68
CA ARG A 112 17.35 8.50 -6.37
C ARG A 112 16.33 9.03 -5.37
N GLN A 113 16.08 10.33 -5.32
CA GLN A 113 15.10 10.95 -4.43
C GLN A 113 13.68 10.46 -4.75
N VAL A 114 13.29 10.44 -6.03
CA VAL A 114 11.99 9.90 -6.46
C VAL A 114 11.83 8.45 -6.00
N ARG A 115 12.84 7.61 -6.19
CA ARG A 115 12.82 6.21 -5.72
C ARG A 115 12.62 6.12 -4.20
N VAL A 116 13.32 6.93 -3.41
CA VAL A 116 13.21 6.93 -1.95
C VAL A 116 11.82 7.38 -1.49
N LEU A 117 11.30 8.47 -2.05
CA LEU A 117 9.96 8.98 -1.73
C LEU A 117 8.88 7.94 -2.03
N VAL A 118 9.00 7.27 -3.16
CA VAL A 118 8.09 6.19 -3.58
C VAL A 118 8.20 4.98 -2.64
N MET A 119 9.40 4.54 -2.27
CA MET A 119 9.59 3.44 -1.31
C MET A 119 9.05 3.78 0.09
N ARG A 120 9.21 5.02 0.54
CA ARG A 120 8.66 5.51 1.82
C ARG A 120 7.14 5.55 1.80
N ALA A 121 6.54 6.05 0.73
CA ALA A 121 5.09 6.10 0.57
C ALA A 121 4.44 4.69 0.48
N LEU A 122 5.19 3.65 0.07
CA LEU A 122 4.75 2.24 0.17
C LEU A 122 4.99 1.59 1.53
N GLY A 123 5.65 2.27 2.47
CA GLY A 123 6.07 1.68 3.74
C GLY A 123 7.19 0.65 3.58
N LYS A 124 7.93 0.66 2.46
CA LYS A 124 9.03 -0.29 2.16
C LYS A 124 10.43 0.31 2.39
N GLY A 125 10.53 1.45 3.09
CA GLY A 125 11.75 2.25 3.22
C GLY A 125 12.45 2.23 4.59
N ALA A 126 12.02 1.39 5.53
CA ALA A 126 12.70 1.21 6.81
C ALA A 126 13.09 -0.26 6.98
N GLN A 127 14.16 -0.70 6.31
CA GLN A 127 14.90 -1.89 6.72
C GLN A 127 16.24 -1.97 5.98
N ARG A 128 17.30 -1.85 6.81
CA ARG A 128 18.72 -2.17 6.63
C ARG A 128 19.53 -1.29 5.67
#